data_AF-A0A1W9HSR5-F1
#
_entry.id   AF-A0A1W9HSR5-F1
#
_cell.length_a   1.000
_cell.length_b   1.000
_cell.length_c   1.000
_cell.angle_alpha   90.00
_cell.angle_beta   90.00
_cell.angle_gamma   90.00
#
_symmetry.space_group_name_H-M   'P 1'
#
loop_
_entity.id
_entity.type
_entity.pdbx_description
1 polymer ?
#
loop_
_entity_poly.entity_id
_entity_poly.type
_entity_poly.pdbx_seq_one_letter_code
_entity_poly.pdbx_strand_id
1 'polypeptide(L)' 'MALVRVRDGESFEAAFRRFKKTCEKSGILSEIKKREHYEKRSVRLKKKSLSARKRALKKTRTRW' A
#
# COMPACT_ATOMS: atom_id res chain seq x y z
N MET A 1 9.73 -5.19 -2.29
CA MET A 1 10.38 -5.99 -1.24
C MET A 1 10.41 -5.16 0.04
N ALA A 2 9.97 -5.70 1.18
CA ALA A 2 10.00 -5.01 2.46
C ALA A 2 11.12 -5.59 3.33
N LEU A 3 12.22 -4.85 3.53
CA LEU A 3 13.30 -5.22 4.44
C LEU A 3 13.24 -4.32 5.67
N VAL A 4 13.12 -4.91 6.86
CA VAL A 4 13.19 -4.19 8.14
C VAL A 4 14.34 -4.79 8.94
N ARG A 5 15.37 -3.99 9.22
CA ARG A 5 16.46 -4.37 10.12
C ARG A 5 16.06 -4.02 11.55
N VAL A 6 16.08 -5.02 12.43
CA VAL A 6 15.82 -4.84 13.86
C VAL A 6 17.10 -4.32 14.52
N ARG A 7 17.00 -3.31 15.39
CA ARG A 7 18.13 -2.78 16.16
C ARG A 7 18.15 -3.39 17.56
N ASP A 8 19.33 -3.62 18.12
CA ASP A 8 19.52 -4.12 19.49
C ASP A 8 18.96 -3.11 20.50
N GLY A 9 17.83 -3.47 21.12
CA GLY A 9 17.06 -2.61 22.05
C GLY A 9 15.59 -2.42 21.66
N GLU A 10 15.14 -2.94 20.52
CA GLU A 10 13.74 -2.84 20.09
C GLU A 10 12.89 -4.03 20.57
N SER A 11 11.72 -3.75 21.15
CA SER A 11 10.73 -4.80 21.44
C SER A 11 10.22 -5.44 20.13
N PHE A 12 10.08 -6.77 20.14
CA PHE A 12 9.61 -7.58 19.02
C PHE A 12 8.33 -7.04 18.39
N GLU A 13 7.38 -6.59 19.22
CA GLU A 13 6.09 -6.05 18.75
C GLU A 13 6.26 -4.76 17.94
N ALA A 14 7.20 -3.90 18.33
CA ALA A 14 7.49 -2.66 17.61
C ALA A 14 8.15 -2.92 16.25
N ALA A 15 9.05 -3.90 16.18
CA ALA A 15 9.62 -4.37 14.92
C ALA A 15 8.55 -4.95 13.98
N PHE A 16 7.64 -5.78 14.52
CA PHE A 16 6.55 -6.38 13.75
C PHE A 16 5.54 -5.33 13.22
N ARG A 17 5.19 -4.33 14.03
CA ARG A 17 4.31 -3.24 13.60
C ARG A 17 4.92 -2.43 12.44
N ARG A 18 6.23 -2.17 12.47
CA ARG A 18 6.94 -1.50 11.36
C ARG A 18 7.04 -2.38 10.12
N PHE A 19 7.24 -3.69 10.29
CA PHE A 19 7.20 -4.64 9.19
C PHE A 19 5.83 -4.63 8.48
N LYS A 20 4.72 -4.75 9.23
CA LYS A 20 3.36 -4.63 8.67
C LYS A 20 3.15 -3.33 7.90
N LYS A 21 3.53 -2.20 8.49
CA LYS A 21 3.43 -0.88 7.83
C LYS A 21 4.28 -0.80 6.56
N THR A 22 5.43 -1.45 6.51
CA THR A 22 6.33 -1.48 5.34
C THR A 22 5.77 -2.39 4.24
N CYS A 23 5.16 -3.53 4.58
CA CYS A 23 4.43 -4.39 3.67
C CYS A 23 3.18 -3.68 3.09
N GLU A 24 2.45 -2.94 3.90
CA GLU A 24 1.33 -2.11 3.45
C GLU A 24 1.78 -0.98 2.53
N LYS A 25 2.86 -0.27 2.89
CA LYS A 25 3.42 0.83 2.09
C LYS A 25 3.96 0.36 0.74
N SER A 26 4.61 -0.81 0.72
CA SER A 26 5.08 -1.43 -0.53
C SER A 26 3.95 -1.96 -1.41
N GLY A 27 2.74 -2.11 -0.86
CA GLY A 27 1.55 -2.43 -1.64
C GLY A 27 1.52 -3.85 -2.21
N ILE A 28 2.40 -4.74 -1.73
CA ILE A 28 2.58 -6.11 -2.24
C ILE A 28 1.24 -6.87 -2.28
N LEU A 29 0.46 -6.80 -1.20
CA LEU A 29 -0.87 -7.43 -1.12
C LEU A 29 -1.87 -6.86 -2.15
N SER A 30 -1.78 -5.56 -2.43
CA SER A 30 -2.64 -4.92 -3.43
C SER A 30 -2.22 -5.25 -4.86
N GLU A 31 -0.98 -5.66 -5.05
CA GLU A 31 -0.43 -6.06 -6.34
C GLU A 31 -0.75 -7.51 -6.66
N ILE A 32 -0.68 -8.41 -5.67
CA ILE A 32 -1.16 -9.80 -5.77
C ILE A 32 -2.62 -9.81 -6.24
N LYS A 33 -3.51 -9.09 -5.54
CA LYS A 33 -4.94 -8.99 -5.89
C LYS A 33 -5.22 -8.44 -7.30
N LYS A 34 -4.32 -7.63 -7.85
CA LYS A 34 -4.46 -7.09 -9.22
C LYS A 34 -3.97 -8.06 -10.29
N ARG A 35 -3.14 -9.03 -9.91
CA ARG A 35 -2.52 -10.02 -10.79
C ARG A 35 -3.22 -11.37 -10.76
N GLU A 36 -4.02 -11.65 -9.72
CA GLU A 36 -4.82 -12.88 -9.58
C GLU A 36 -5.67 -13.20 -10.82
N HIS A 37 -6.23 -12.18 -11.48
CA HIS A 37 -7.04 -12.36 -12.68
C HIS A 37 -6.67 -11.34 -13.77
N TYR A 38 -6.77 -11.78 -15.03
CA TYR A 38 -6.58 -10.86 -16.16
C TYR A 38 -7.72 -9.84 -16.20
N GLU A 39 -7.35 -8.59 -16.03
CA GLU A 39 -8.25 -7.47 -16.22
C GLU A 39 -7.90 -6.75 -17.53
N LYS A 40 -8.92 -6.59 -18.40
CA LYS A 40 -8.80 -5.87 -19.67
C LYS A 40 -8.21 -4.48 -19.43
N ARG A 41 -7.32 -4.04 -20.33
CA ARG A 41 -6.56 -2.78 -20.22
C ARG A 41 -7.45 -1.56 -19.91
N SER A 42 -8.63 -1.48 -20.51
CA SER A 42 -9.60 -0.40 -20.27
C SER A 42 -10.09 -0.35 -18.81
N VAL A 43 -10.41 -1.49 -18.21
CA VAL A 43 -10.87 -1.59 -16.82
C VAL A 43 -9.73 -1.26 -15.86
N ARG A 44 -8.52 -1.74 -16.14
CA ARG A 44 -7.32 -1.42 -15.35
C ARG A 44 -7.03 0.08 -15.32
N LEU A 45 -7.12 0.76 -16.47
CA LEU A 45 -6.94 2.20 -16.60
C LEU A 45 -8.04 2.99 -15.84
N LYS A 46 -9.29 2.54 -15.95
CA LYS A 46 -10.43 3.12 -15.21
C LYS A 46 -10.24 2.97 -13.69
N LYS A 47 -9.85 1.80 -13.20
CA LYS A 47 -9.56 1.58 -11.77
C LYS A 47 -8.39 2.45 -11.28
N LYS A 48 -7.33 2.59 -12.10
CA LYS A 48 -6.18 3.46 -11.77
C LYS A 48 -6.62 4.92 -11.60
N SER A 49 -7.37 5.49 -12.55
CA SER A 49 -7.83 6.88 -12.49
C SER A 49 -8.78 7.14 -11.31
N LEU A 50 -9.71 6.22 -11.05
CA LEU A 50 -10.61 6.30 -9.89
C LEU A 50 -9.84 6.28 -8.56
N SER A 51 -8.84 5.39 -8.44
CA SER A 51 -8.01 5.32 -7.24
C SER A 51 -7.19 6.59 -7.01
N ALA A 52 -6.68 7.20 -8.08
CA ALA A 52 -5.93 8.47 -8.01
C ALA A 52 -6.84 9.63 -7.58
N ARG A 53 -8.04 9.75 -8.17
CA ARG A 53 -9.04 10.77 -7.79
C ARG A 53 -9.45 10.65 -6.32
N LYS A 54 -9.74 9.43 -5.85
CA LYS A 54 -10.07 9.17 -4.43
C LYS A 54 -8.93 9.58 -3.48
N ARG A 55 -7.67 9.31 -3.85
CA ARG A 55 -6.49 9.75 -3.07
C ARG A 55 -6.35 11.27 -3.03
N ALA A 56 -6.55 11.95 -4.15
CA ALA A 56 -6.49 13.41 -4.22
C ALA A 56 -7.55 14.08 -3.33
N LEU A 57 -8.80 13.61 -3.41
CA LEU A 57 -9.91 14.10 -2.58
C LEU A 57 -9.66 13.90 -1.08
N LYS A 58 -9.04 12.78 -0.70
CA LYS A 58 -8.68 12.53 0.71
C LYS A 58 -7.62 13.52 1.20
N LYS A 59 -6.63 13.87 0.36
CA LYS A 59 -5.55 14.81 0.69
C LYS A 59 -6.05 16.24 0.87
N THR A 60 -7.02 16.67 0.06
CA THR A 60 -7.62 18.00 0.17
C THR A 60 -8.50 18.13 1.41
N ARG A 61 -9.25 17.08 1.78
CA ARG A 61 -10.13 17.10 2.96
C ARG A 61 -9.38 17.16 4.30
N THR A 62 -8.16 16.66 4.37
CA THR A 62 -7.31 16.67 5.58
C THR A 62 -6.46 17.94 5.73
N ARG A 63 -6.68 18.98 4.93
CA ARG A 63 -5.92 20.24 4.95
C ARG A 63 -6.56 21.34 5.84
N TRP A 64 -7.50 20.97 6.70
CA TRP A 64 -8.11 21.86 7.70
C TRP A 64 -7.98 21.23 9.07
#